data_AF-A0A7J7MXA9-F1
#
_entry.id   AF-A0A7J7MXA9-F1
#
_cell.length_a   1.000
_cell.length_b   1.000
_cell.length_c   1.000
_cell.angle_alpha   90.00
_cell.angle_beta   90.00
_cell.angle_gamma   90.00
#
_symmetry.space_group_name_H-M   'P 1'
#
loop_
_entity.id
_entity.type
_entity.pdbx_description
1 polymer ?
#
loop_
_entity_poly.entity_id
_entity_poly.type
_entity_poly.pdbx_seq_one_letter_code
_entity_poly.pdbx_strand_id
1 'polypeptide(L)'
;MSKQKDFFDQAISPIVNEVLEGYNCTIFAYGQTGTGKTYTMEGGGKKAKNGEFSSDADVILRVVRQIFEVLEAQNAEYSMKFTFLELYNEEITDQLAFEECVKNSDDKFKKPIALMEDGKGGVS
;
A
#
# COMPACT_ATOMS: atom_id res chain seq x y z
N MET A 1 17.97 -4.36 -17.65
CA MET A 1 16.72 -4.37 -16.87
C MET A 1 17.04 -3.86 -15.47
N SER A 2 16.14 -3.15 -14.79
CA SER A 2 16.43 -2.58 -13.46
C SER A 2 16.31 -3.66 -12.39
N LYS A 3 17.18 -3.63 -11.37
CA LYS A 3 17.18 -4.62 -10.26
C LYS A 3 15.83 -4.71 -9.54
N GLN A 4 15.10 -3.60 -9.47
CA GLN A 4 13.76 -3.54 -8.85
C GLN A 4 12.71 -4.30 -9.66
N LYS A 5 12.79 -4.24 -11.01
CA LYS A 5 11.88 -5.00 -11.87
C LYS A 5 12.09 -6.50 -11.70
N ASP A 6 13.35 -6.95 -11.72
CA ASP A 6 13.66 -8.38 -11.59
C ASP A 6 13.25 -8.91 -10.20
N PHE A 7 13.45 -8.12 -9.14
CA PHE A 7 12.96 -8.43 -7.80
C PHE A 7 11.43 -8.54 -7.77
N PHE A 8 10.73 -7.56 -8.34
CA PHE A 8 9.26 -7.58 -8.38
C PHE A 8 8.74 -8.81 -9.12
N ASP A 9 9.25 -9.07 -10.33
CA ASP A 9 8.79 -10.16 -11.19
C ASP A 9 9.01 -11.53 -10.52
N GLN A 10 10.11 -11.71 -9.79
CA GLN A 10 10.45 -12.99 -9.16
C GLN A 10 9.79 -13.20 -7.80
N ALA A 11 9.69 -12.16 -6.97
CA ALA A 11 9.29 -12.32 -5.57
C ALA A 11 7.87 -11.79 -5.27
N ILE A 12 7.41 -10.76 -5.98
CA ILE A 12 6.17 -10.05 -5.63
C ILE A 12 5.03 -10.44 -6.57
N SER A 13 5.29 -10.52 -7.88
CA SER A 13 4.27 -10.84 -8.88
C SER A 13 3.52 -12.16 -8.60
N PRO A 14 4.17 -13.25 -8.14
CA PRO A 14 3.45 -14.47 -7.75
C PRO A 14 2.48 -14.26 -6.59
N ILE A 15 2.86 -13.45 -5.59
CA ILE A 15 2.02 -13.11 -4.43
C ILE A 15 0.78 -12.33 -4.89
N VAL A 16 0.92 -11.43 -5.87
CA VAL A 16 -0.23 -10.72 -6.44
C VAL A 16 -1.22 -11.69 -7.10
N ASN A 17 -0.73 -12.75 -7.75
CA ASN A 17 -1.61 -13.77 -8.31
C ASN A 17 -2.36 -14.55 -7.21
N GLU A 18 -1.70 -14.86 -6.09
CA GLU A 18 -2.38 -15.46 -4.92
C GLU A 18 -3.49 -14.54 -4.37
N VAL A 19 -3.27 -13.22 -4.33
CA VAL A 19 -4.32 -12.25 -3.95
C VAL A 19 -5.51 -12.31 -4.91
N LEU A 20 -5.26 -12.39 -6.22
CA LEU A 20 -6.30 -12.51 -7.24
C LEU A 20 -7.06 -13.84 -7.16
N GLU A 21 -6.44 -14.88 -6.62
CA GLU A 21 -7.07 -16.18 -6.32
C GLU A 21 -7.88 -16.16 -5.00
N GLY A 22 -7.84 -15.05 -4.25
CA GLY A 22 -8.60 -14.87 -3.01
C GLY A 22 -7.82 -15.16 -1.73
N TYR A 23 -6.48 -15.26 -1.79
CA TYR A 23 -5.64 -15.43 -0.62
C TYR A 23 -5.23 -14.10 0.01
N ASN A 24 -5.24 -14.06 1.35
CA ASN A 24 -4.71 -12.92 2.10
C ASN A 24 -3.17 -12.98 2.10
N CYS A 25 -2.54 -11.99 1.49
CA CYS A 25 -1.09 -11.90 1.41
C CYS A 25 -0.57 -10.69 2.20
N THR A 26 0.64 -10.80 2.77
CA THR A 26 1.28 -9.70 3.50
C THR A 26 2.76 -9.66 3.19
N ILE A 27 3.25 -8.49 2.81
CA ILE A 27 4.66 -8.26 2.46
C ILE A 27 5.24 -7.25 3.44
N PHE A 28 6.33 -7.62 4.11
CA PHE A 28 7.07 -6.75 5.01
C PHE A 28 8.45 -6.42 4.44
N ALA A 29 8.79 -5.13 4.41
CA ALA A 29 10.16 -4.68 4.19
C ALA A 29 10.83 -4.46 5.54
N TYR A 30 11.85 -5.27 5.86
CA TYR A 30 12.60 -5.18 7.12
C TYR A 30 14.09 -4.89 6.88
N GLY A 31 14.76 -4.31 7.87
CA GLY A 31 16.18 -3.94 7.78
C GLY A 31 16.52 -2.68 8.59
N GLN A 32 17.80 -2.35 8.70
CA GLN A 32 18.28 -1.18 9.43
C GLN A 32 17.82 0.14 8.75
N THR A 33 17.77 1.25 9.50
CA THR A 33 17.57 2.58 8.91
C THR A 33 18.62 2.86 7.83
N GLY A 34 18.19 3.41 6.69
CA GLY A 34 19.08 3.67 5.54
C GLY A 34 19.30 2.49 4.59
N THR A 35 18.75 1.30 4.85
CA THR A 35 18.90 0.12 3.95
C THR A 35 17.92 0.09 2.78
N GLY A 36 17.19 1.18 2.53
CA GLY A 36 16.30 1.29 1.37
C GLY A 36 14.92 0.64 1.51
N LYS A 37 14.42 0.36 2.73
CA LYS A 37 13.05 -0.16 2.94
C LYS A 37 11.98 0.70 2.24
N THR A 38 11.97 2.00 2.54
CA THR A 38 11.07 2.98 1.90
C THR A 38 11.34 3.06 0.40
N TYR A 39 12.60 3.00 -0.01
CA TYR A 39 12.96 3.02 -1.43
C TYR A 39 12.46 1.78 -2.19
N THR A 40 12.37 0.61 -1.56
CA THR A 40 11.82 -0.59 -2.20
C THR A 40 10.28 -0.55 -2.25
N MET A 41 9.64 -0.05 -1.20
CA MET A 41 8.17 -0.03 -1.10
C MET A 41 7.52 1.13 -1.85
N GLU A 42 8.05 2.34 -1.67
CA GLU A 42 7.49 3.64 -2.14
C GLU A 42 8.39 4.38 -3.13
N GLY A 43 9.68 4.03 -3.17
CA GLY A 43 10.63 4.57 -4.13
C GLY A 43 11.41 5.78 -3.75
N GLY A 44 12.09 6.31 -4.76
CA GLY A 44 12.96 7.47 -4.65
C GLY A 44 12.24 8.82 -4.63
N GLY A 45 10.91 8.86 -4.50
CA GLY A 45 10.12 10.11 -4.46
C GLY A 45 10.21 10.98 -5.72
N LYS A 46 10.87 10.51 -6.79
CA LYS A 46 10.97 11.23 -8.05
C LYS A 46 9.65 11.08 -8.79
N LYS A 47 8.78 12.08 -8.65
CA LYS A 47 7.69 12.27 -9.61
C LYS A 47 8.31 12.30 -11.00
N ALA A 48 7.94 11.36 -11.86
CA ALA A 48 8.29 11.53 -13.25
C ALA A 48 7.69 12.84 -13.71
N LYS A 49 8.45 13.59 -14.50
CA LYS A 49 8.12 14.97 -14.88
C LYS A 49 6.79 15.10 -15.65
N ASN A 50 6.16 13.98 -16.01
CA ASN A 50 5.01 13.92 -16.91
C ASN A 50 3.81 13.12 -16.34
N GLY A 51 3.82 12.76 -15.05
CA GLY A 51 2.76 11.91 -14.47
C GLY A 51 2.82 10.43 -14.85
N GLU A 52 3.79 10.03 -15.68
CA GLU A 52 4.07 8.62 -15.98
C GLU A 52 4.82 7.96 -14.81
N PHE A 53 4.38 6.82 -14.33
CA PHE A 53 5.19 6.08 -13.36
C PHE A 53 6.51 5.64 -14.01
N SER A 54 7.64 6.11 -13.47
CA SER A 54 8.96 5.77 -14.01
C SER A 54 9.17 4.25 -14.05
N SER A 55 10.06 3.76 -14.92
CA SER A 55 10.45 2.34 -14.94
C SER A 55 11.06 1.84 -13.62
N ASP A 56 11.39 2.76 -12.72
CA ASP A 56 11.85 2.51 -11.35
C ASP A 56 10.69 2.49 -10.34
N ALA A 57 9.43 2.39 -10.79
CA ALA A 57 8.27 2.26 -9.91
C ALA A 57 8.45 1.15 -8.87
N ASP A 58 7.83 1.34 -7.72
CA ASP A 58 8.13 0.58 -6.51
C ASP A 58 7.08 -0.50 -6.26
N VAL A 59 7.31 -1.34 -5.24
CA VAL A 59 6.46 -2.50 -4.96
C VAL A 59 4.98 -2.12 -4.89
N ILE A 60 4.61 -1.09 -4.14
CA ILE A 60 3.21 -0.68 -3.97
C ILE A 60 2.58 -0.33 -5.32
N LEU A 61 3.24 0.54 -6.10
CA LEU A 61 2.71 0.99 -7.40
C LEU A 61 2.61 -0.13 -8.43
N ARG A 62 3.57 -1.07 -8.43
CA ARG A 62 3.55 -2.21 -9.35
C ARG A 62 2.47 -3.23 -8.99
N VAL A 63 2.27 -3.51 -7.69
CA VAL A 63 1.18 -4.39 -7.23
C VAL A 63 -0.17 -3.85 -7.71
N VAL A 64 -0.43 -2.56 -7.46
CA VAL A 64 -1.68 -1.92 -7.87
C VAL A 64 -1.88 -2.03 -9.39
N ARG A 65 -0.85 -1.71 -10.17
CA ARG A 65 -0.89 -1.84 -11.65
C ARG A 65 -1.21 -3.26 -12.11
N GLN A 66 -0.49 -4.25 -11.60
CA GLN A 66 -0.72 -5.66 -11.98
C GLN A 66 -2.16 -6.11 -11.65
N ILE A 67 -2.70 -5.71 -10.49
CA ILE A 67 -4.08 -6.06 -10.14
C ILE A 67 -5.06 -5.44 -11.14
N PHE A 68 -4.94 -4.14 -11.44
CA PHE A 68 -5.80 -3.49 -12.43
C PHE A 68 -5.68 -4.14 -13.82
N GLU A 69 -4.47 -4.40 -14.29
CA GLU A 69 -4.23 -5.03 -15.61
C GLU A 69 -4.90 -6.41 -15.70
N VAL A 70 -4.81 -7.24 -14.66
CA VAL A 70 -5.43 -8.57 -14.67
C VAL A 70 -6.96 -8.46 -14.61
N LEU A 71 -7.50 -7.58 -13.77
CA LEU A 71 -8.93 -7.42 -13.62
C LEU A 71 -9.60 -6.83 -14.89
N GLU A 72 -8.93 -5.88 -15.55
CA GLU A 72 -9.35 -5.35 -16.87
C GLU A 72 -9.31 -6.45 -17.94
N ALA A 73 -8.25 -7.26 -17.98
CA ALA A 73 -8.11 -8.34 -18.96
C ALA A 73 -9.17 -9.44 -18.77
N GLN A 74 -9.61 -9.67 -17.53
CA GLN A 74 -10.69 -10.63 -17.22
C GLN A 74 -12.09 -10.07 -17.48
N ASN A 75 -12.22 -8.77 -17.80
CA ASN A 75 -13.50 -8.07 -17.92
C ASN A 75 -14.43 -8.33 -16.71
N ALA A 76 -13.83 -8.44 -15.52
CA ALA A 76 -14.53 -8.70 -14.28
C ALA A 76 -15.12 -7.39 -13.73
N GLU A 77 -16.23 -7.48 -13.00
CA GLU A 77 -16.69 -6.38 -12.15
C GLU A 77 -16.01 -6.52 -10.79
N TYR A 78 -15.30 -5.47 -10.36
CA TYR A 78 -14.54 -5.49 -9.12
C TYR A 78 -14.65 -4.17 -8.36
N SER A 79 -14.54 -4.25 -7.03
CA SER A 79 -14.43 -3.10 -6.15
C SER A 79 -13.18 -3.24 -5.30
N MET A 80 -12.26 -2.29 -5.46
CA MET A 80 -11.01 -2.26 -4.72
C MET A 80 -11.03 -1.12 -3.71
N LYS A 81 -10.59 -1.39 -2.48
CA LYS A 81 -10.45 -0.40 -1.41
C LYS A 81 -9.00 -0.39 -0.95
N PHE A 82 -8.49 0.81 -0.68
CA PHE A 82 -7.15 1.02 -0.15
C PHE A 82 -7.24 1.71 1.20
N THR A 83 -6.41 1.26 2.13
CA THR A 83 -6.16 1.91 3.41
C THR A 83 -4.64 2.11 3.55
N PHE A 84 -4.22 3.25 4.11
CA PHE A 84 -2.81 3.51 4.39
C PHE A 84 -2.68 3.93 5.85
N LEU A 85 -2.26 2.98 6.68
CA LEU A 85 -2.19 3.14 8.12
C LEU A 85 -0.73 3.28 8.56
N GLU A 86 -0.46 4.25 9.42
CA GLU A 86 0.80 4.40 10.14
C GLU A 86 0.64 3.91 11.58
N LEU A 87 1.51 3.01 12.02
CA LEU A 87 1.66 2.65 13.43
C LEU A 87 2.93 3.33 13.96
N TYR A 88 2.77 4.34 14.81
CA TYR A 88 3.87 5.05 15.43
C TYR A 88 3.58 5.24 16.91
N ASN A 89 4.53 4.86 17.78
CA ASN A 89 4.39 4.98 19.23
C ASN A 89 3.09 4.32 19.78
N GLU A 90 2.78 3.11 19.29
CA GLU A 90 1.54 2.37 19.63
C GLU A 90 0.23 3.07 19.23
N GLU A 91 0.29 4.16 18.46
CA GLU A 91 -0.87 4.86 17.92
C GLU A 91 -1.03 4.58 16.43
N ILE A 92 -2.25 4.27 16.00
CA ILE A 92 -2.62 4.06 14.60
C ILE A 92 -3.21 5.36 14.04
N THR A 93 -2.63 5.84 12.95
CA THR A 93 -3.12 7.00 12.18
C THR A 93 -3.49 6.57 10.76
N ASP A 94 -4.70 6.91 10.31
CA ASP A 94 -5.08 6.80 8.89
C ASP A 94 -4.53 7.98 8.10
N GLN A 95 -3.65 7.69 7.14
CA GLN A 95 -3.02 8.70 6.29
C GLN A 95 -3.89 9.12 5.09
N LEU A 96 -4.97 8.38 4.80
CA LEU A 96 -5.91 8.70 3.71
C LEU A 96 -7.19 9.39 4.20
N ALA A 97 -7.35 9.56 5.52
CA ALA A 97 -8.48 10.29 6.08
C ALA A 97 -8.48 11.74 5.55
N PHE A 98 -9.55 12.13 4.85
CA PHE A 98 -9.74 13.50 4.41
C PHE A 98 -9.73 14.45 5.62
N GLU A 99 -9.01 15.58 5.52
CA GLU A 99 -9.08 16.68 6.48
C GLU A 99 -10.45 17.41 6.44
N GLU A 100 -11.56 16.69 6.41
CA GLU A 100 -12.90 17.29 6.55
C GLU A 100 -13.29 17.44 8.03
N CYS A 101 -12.47 18.20 8.79
CA CYS A 101 -12.94 18.98 9.96
C CYS A 101 -11.82 19.86 10.56
N VAL A 102 -11.36 20.90 9.85
CA VAL A 102 -10.71 22.04 10.53
C VAL A 102 -11.21 23.38 9.96
N LYS A 103 -12.46 23.69 10.28
CA LYS A 103 -12.87 25.06 10.59
C LYS A 103 -13.66 25.02 11.89
N ASN A 104 -12.94 24.99 13.01
CA ASN A 104 -13.19 25.77 14.23
C ASN A 104 -12.45 25.13 15.42
N SER A 105 -11.55 25.94 15.99
CA SER A 105 -11.13 25.98 17.40
C SER A 105 -10.60 24.71 18.07
N ASP A 106 -9.27 24.70 18.28
CA ASP A 106 -8.60 24.25 19.52
C ASP A 106 -9.08 22.93 20.16
N ASP A 107 -8.93 21.80 19.46
CA ASP A 107 -8.55 20.50 20.05
C ASP A 107 -8.37 19.47 18.91
N LYS A 108 -7.14 19.36 18.39
CA LYS A 108 -6.77 18.36 17.36
C LYS A 108 -6.63 16.96 17.99
N PHE A 109 -7.74 16.37 18.40
CA PHE A 109 -7.80 14.91 18.57
C PHE A 109 -8.06 14.28 17.20
N LYS A 110 -6.98 13.82 16.56
CA LYS A 110 -7.07 12.75 15.56
C LYS A 110 -7.94 11.66 16.18
N LYS A 111 -9.06 11.30 15.55
CA LYS A 111 -9.94 10.26 16.10
C LYS A 111 -9.11 8.97 16.24
N PRO A 112 -8.97 8.40 17.44
CA PRO A 112 -8.24 7.16 17.62
C PRO A 112 -8.95 6.03 16.87
N ILE A 113 -8.21 5.32 16.03
CA ILE A 113 -8.71 4.11 15.35
C ILE A 113 -8.67 2.99 16.38
N ALA A 114 -9.84 2.52 16.78
CA ALA A 114 -9.97 1.40 17.70
C ALA A 114 -9.73 0.08 16.95
N LEU A 115 -8.78 -0.72 17.40
CA LEU A 115 -8.63 -2.10 16.95
C LEU A 115 -9.81 -2.92 17.45
N MET A 116 -10.56 -3.54 16.54
CA MET A 116 -11.67 -4.43 16.86
C MET A 116 -11.33 -5.85 16.41
N GLU A 117 -11.52 -6.82 17.30
CA GLU A 117 -11.47 -8.23 16.91
C GLU A 117 -12.80 -8.61 16.25
N ASP A 118 -12.75 -9.11 15.01
CA ASP A 118 -13.91 -9.68 14.36
C ASP A 118 -14.26 -11.04 14.98
N GLY A 119 -15.51 -11.48 14.83
CA GLY A 119 -15.97 -12.78 15.37
C GLY A 119 -15.32 -14.02 14.73
N LYS A 120 -14.34 -13.83 13.82
CA LYS A 120 -13.58 -14.87 13.14
C LYS A 120 -12.08 -14.84 13.50
N GLY A 121 -11.68 -14.00 14.46
CA GLY A 121 -10.30 -13.88 14.95
C GLY A 121 -9.38 -12.98 14.11
N GLY A 122 -9.94 -12.24 13.15
CA GLY A 122 -9.26 -11.13 12.47
C GLY A 122 -9.31 -9.86 13.31
N VAL A 123 -8.34 -8.95 13.13
CA VAL A 123 -8.35 -7.63 13.76
C VAL A 123 -8.58 -6.59 12.66
N SER A 124 -9.62 -5.77 12.81
CA SER A 124 -10.05 -4.72 11.87
C SER A 124 -10.14 -3.36 12.54
#